data_AF-A0A1V5U944-F1
#
_entry.id   AF-A0A1V5U944-F1
#
_cell.length_a   1.000
_cell.length_b   1.000
_cell.length_c   1.000
_cell.angle_alpha   90.00
_cell.angle_beta   90.00
_cell.angle_gamma   90.00
#
_symmetry.space_group_name_H-M   'P 1'
#
loop_
_entity.id
_entity.type
_entity.pdbx_description
1 polymer ?
#
loop_
_entity_poly.entity_id
_entity_poly.type
_entity_poly.pdbx_seq_one_letter_code
_entity_poly.pdbx_strand_id
1 'polypeptide(L)'
;MSEFCLKNMLEYRQIIYKRSVIYAIISRLNYFERPYTGIIADIFNETAGEHFYKSYCGNDYLGNLDKISRRLSIFWSLTRSNLFKSIATEINSKIEKNYDNFFLIANYSFTEYIFWHRCETDPEILKYRSQDSVEALTASVLRKKAEETYKKGHFEAAIDGFKQALELTPEDFTILFQLGMYYFFEKADHIKAADCFARCAKHARGISARMESMACCFAALITRLKALHRGDAGLARDALLVCENALKIDPDMLMARYAFLQSLACMCAFENRRDEFAKNAQALFDSEYNFLLQALLDHAFDPALDSLASMAGSRYDRSLETCVQKIEQTSQKIAAIPNKLETNADTAKVFQLQKEFKSIQEYFKKNKTFTDIEEIQKRLEKVRESIDSVMLNNQAQQKFMQFKQYCSAITVEYGKDFGDRMKPYNDALKKRDEINSRLDALIGKYFFRLQAEENPHASAAEDKSSGYKRIPETENAVKSRSAMIIFSSLEAVIALSWLIFGLIGFVNFVMTTVINICLAPAYRALSAEFFYFLTQLQIDELKRELSKIELKLNLSNNMPGEAELSAREKYAKQIAAEFSISHIDARNILESALAGDFEKMKSIARTLCRRA
;
A
#
# COMPACT_ATOMS: atom_id res chain seq x y z
N MET A 1 -10.88 7.19 66.94
CA MET A 1 -10.96 6.71 65.53
C MET A 1 -10.99 5.19 65.57
N SER A 2 -11.86 4.55 64.79
CA SER A 2 -11.90 3.08 64.70
C SER A 2 -10.59 2.55 64.11
N GLU A 3 -10.16 1.38 64.56
CA GLU A 3 -8.99 0.69 64.03
C GLU A 3 -9.17 0.43 62.52
N PHE A 4 -8.10 0.64 61.74
CA PHE A 4 -8.14 0.44 60.29
C PHE A 4 -8.21 -1.06 59.97
N CYS A 5 -9.23 -1.45 59.22
CA CYS A 5 -9.43 -2.83 58.77
C CYS A 5 -9.72 -2.84 57.27
N LEU A 6 -8.95 -3.63 56.51
CA LEU A 6 -9.11 -3.74 55.05
C LEU A 6 -10.53 -4.18 54.66
N LYS A 7 -11.14 -5.10 55.42
CA LYS A 7 -12.49 -5.63 55.13
C LYS A 7 -13.59 -4.56 55.14
N ASN A 8 -13.36 -3.42 55.80
CA ASN A 8 -14.32 -2.32 55.83
C ASN A 8 -14.26 -1.47 54.55
N MET A 9 -13.14 -1.52 53.81
CA MET A 9 -12.93 -0.72 52.62
C MET A 9 -13.63 -1.33 51.40
N LEU A 10 -14.47 -0.55 50.71
CA LEU A 10 -15.21 -1.00 49.52
C LEU A 10 -14.28 -1.45 48.39
N GLU A 11 -13.21 -0.71 48.15
CA GLU A 11 -12.23 -1.08 47.12
C GLU A 11 -11.53 -2.42 47.43
N TYR A 12 -11.16 -2.66 48.68
CA TYR A 12 -10.59 -3.95 49.08
C TYR A 12 -11.61 -5.08 48.86
N ARG A 13 -12.86 -4.91 49.31
CA ARG A 13 -13.94 -5.88 49.05
C ARG A 13 -14.14 -6.14 47.56
N GLN A 14 -14.08 -5.11 46.73
CA GLN A 14 -14.16 -5.22 45.28
C GLN A 14 -13.00 -6.07 44.71
N ILE A 15 -11.77 -5.82 45.14
CA ILE A 15 -10.58 -6.57 44.70
C ILE A 15 -10.69 -8.06 45.06
N ILE A 16 -11.08 -8.36 46.31
CA ILE A 16 -11.26 -9.73 46.80
C ILE A 16 -12.38 -10.43 46.04
N TYR A 17 -13.53 -9.77 45.86
CA TYR A 17 -14.66 -10.36 45.18
C TYR A 17 -14.37 -10.60 43.69
N LYS A 18 -13.72 -9.64 43.00
CA LYS A 18 -13.25 -9.81 41.61
C LYS A 18 -12.25 -10.97 41.49
N ARG A 19 -11.35 -11.15 42.46
CA ARG A 19 -10.45 -12.32 42.53
C ARG A 19 -11.21 -13.63 42.68
N SER A 20 -12.25 -13.66 43.51
CA SER A 20 -13.07 -14.87 43.70
C SER A 20 -13.83 -15.27 42.43
N VAL A 21 -14.31 -14.29 41.66
CA VAL A 21 -14.93 -14.49 40.34
C VAL A 21 -13.93 -15.07 39.35
N ILE A 22 -12.71 -14.51 39.27
CA ILE A 22 -11.64 -15.02 38.41
C ILE A 22 -11.32 -16.47 38.75
N TYR A 23 -11.14 -16.79 40.04
CA TYR A 23 -10.89 -18.16 40.49
C TYR A 23 -12.03 -19.10 40.09
N ALA A 24 -13.29 -18.72 40.34
CA ALA A 24 -14.45 -19.55 40.00
C ALA A 24 -14.56 -19.84 38.50
N ILE A 25 -14.30 -18.84 37.64
CA ILE A 25 -14.33 -18.99 36.18
C ILE A 25 -13.21 -19.93 35.72
N ILE A 26 -11.99 -19.71 36.21
CA ILE A 26 -10.83 -20.55 35.85
C ILE A 26 -11.04 -22.00 36.32
N SER A 27 -11.50 -22.20 37.56
CA SER A 27 -11.77 -23.53 38.12
C SER A 27 -12.87 -24.25 37.36
N ARG A 28 -13.96 -23.56 36.97
CA ARG A 28 -15.06 -24.16 36.18
C ARG A 28 -14.59 -24.69 34.83
N LEU A 29 -13.63 -24.03 34.21
CA LEU A 29 -13.13 -24.37 32.88
C LEU A 29 -12.06 -25.48 32.90
N ASN A 30 -11.60 -25.90 34.08
CA ASN A 30 -10.55 -26.93 34.28
C ASN A 30 -9.23 -26.68 33.53
N TYR A 31 -9.06 -25.50 32.93
CA TYR A 31 -7.96 -25.17 32.04
C TYR A 31 -7.73 -23.67 32.05
N PHE A 32 -6.47 -23.26 32.25
CA PHE A 32 -6.04 -21.87 32.17
C PHE A 32 -4.93 -21.71 31.14
N GLU A 33 -5.21 -22.10 29.89
CA GLU A 33 -4.29 -21.85 28.78
C GLU A 33 -5.01 -21.20 27.60
N ARG A 34 -4.21 -20.82 26.60
CA ARG A 34 -4.62 -19.98 25.48
C ARG A 34 -5.63 -20.69 24.56
N PRO A 35 -6.56 -19.96 23.90
CA PRO A 35 -6.79 -18.51 24.01
C PRO A 35 -7.66 -18.14 25.22
N TYR A 36 -7.36 -17.02 25.86
CA TYR A 36 -8.05 -16.55 27.07
C TYR A 36 -9.37 -15.81 26.80
N THR A 37 -9.75 -15.63 25.53
CA THR A 37 -10.93 -14.83 25.12
C THR A 37 -12.22 -15.20 25.87
N GLY A 38 -12.48 -16.50 26.07
CA GLY A 38 -13.67 -16.96 26.81
C GLY A 38 -13.64 -16.54 28.28
N ILE A 39 -12.50 -16.76 28.95
CA ILE A 39 -12.27 -16.40 30.35
C ILE A 39 -12.47 -14.89 30.56
N ILE A 40 -11.87 -14.09 29.68
CA ILE A 40 -11.95 -12.63 29.77
C ILE A 40 -13.38 -12.14 29.58
N ALA A 41 -14.11 -12.68 28.58
CA ALA A 41 -15.49 -12.32 28.35
C ALA A 41 -16.41 -12.70 29.53
N ASP A 42 -16.21 -13.88 30.11
CA ASP A 42 -16.94 -14.33 31.31
C ASP A 42 -16.67 -13.39 32.49
N ILE A 43 -15.42 -12.97 32.71
CA ILE A 43 -15.09 -12.01 33.77
C ILE A 43 -15.81 -10.69 33.54
N PHE A 44 -15.84 -10.16 32.32
CA PHE A 44 -16.60 -8.93 32.03
C PHE A 44 -18.10 -9.13 32.31
N ASN A 45 -18.70 -10.25 31.92
CA ASN A 45 -20.12 -10.52 32.19
C ASN A 45 -20.44 -10.55 33.70
N GLU A 46 -19.58 -11.17 34.51
CA GLU A 46 -19.78 -11.31 35.96
C GLU A 46 -19.39 -10.04 36.76
N THR A 47 -18.59 -9.14 36.17
CA THR A 47 -18.05 -7.97 36.91
C THR A 47 -18.56 -6.63 36.39
N ALA A 48 -19.13 -6.58 35.19
CA ALA A 48 -19.73 -5.38 34.60
C ALA A 48 -21.25 -5.41 34.76
N GLY A 49 -21.74 -5.07 35.95
CA GLY A 49 -23.18 -4.94 36.19
C GLY A 49 -23.54 -4.65 37.64
N GLU A 50 -24.78 -4.22 37.86
CA GLU A 50 -25.29 -3.87 39.20
C GLU A 50 -25.24 -5.04 40.20
N HIS A 51 -25.46 -6.27 39.71
CA HIS A 51 -25.42 -7.48 40.54
C HIS A 51 -24.05 -7.65 41.23
N PHE A 52 -22.96 -7.34 40.52
CA PHE A 52 -21.60 -7.42 41.04
C PHE A 52 -21.43 -6.47 42.25
N TYR A 53 -21.89 -5.22 42.13
CA TYR A 53 -21.85 -4.25 43.22
C TYR A 53 -22.71 -4.68 44.41
N LYS A 54 -23.93 -5.19 44.16
CA LYS A 54 -24.80 -5.70 45.23
C LYS A 54 -24.08 -6.79 46.04
N SER A 55 -23.38 -7.70 45.37
CA SER A 55 -22.73 -8.84 46.01
C SER A 55 -21.63 -8.43 47.00
N TYR A 56 -20.74 -7.50 46.66
CA TYR A 56 -19.62 -7.14 47.56
C TYR A 56 -19.89 -5.91 48.44
N CYS A 57 -20.75 -4.98 48.03
CA CYS A 57 -21.11 -3.84 48.88
C CYS A 57 -21.98 -4.29 50.07
N GLY A 58 -22.83 -5.31 49.89
CA GLY A 58 -23.73 -5.79 50.93
C GLY A 58 -24.58 -4.65 51.50
N ASN A 59 -24.50 -4.44 52.81
CA ASN A 59 -25.26 -3.39 53.51
C ASN A 59 -24.91 -1.96 53.04
N ASP A 60 -23.72 -1.74 52.49
CA ASP A 60 -23.28 -0.42 52.01
C ASP A 60 -23.81 -0.08 50.61
N TYR A 61 -24.51 -1.01 49.97
CA TYR A 61 -24.98 -0.86 48.59
C TYR A 61 -25.91 0.35 48.42
N LEU A 62 -26.93 0.49 49.28
CA LEU A 62 -27.89 1.58 49.18
C LEU A 62 -27.24 2.95 49.33
N GLY A 63 -26.24 3.08 50.22
CA GLY A 63 -25.49 4.32 50.42
C GLY A 63 -24.56 4.69 49.25
N ASN A 64 -24.30 3.77 48.33
CA ASN A 64 -23.43 3.98 47.17
C ASN A 64 -24.18 3.89 45.83
N LEU A 65 -25.51 3.72 45.86
CA LEU A 65 -26.32 3.48 44.67
C LEU A 65 -26.15 4.58 43.62
N ASP A 66 -26.14 5.85 44.01
CA ASP A 66 -25.99 6.98 43.07
C ASP A 66 -24.66 6.94 42.31
N LYS A 67 -23.55 6.65 43.01
CA LYS A 67 -22.23 6.50 42.40
C LYS A 67 -22.19 5.30 41.47
N ILE A 68 -22.76 4.17 41.89
CA ILE A 68 -22.82 2.93 41.10
C ILE A 68 -23.65 3.15 39.83
N SER A 69 -24.85 3.71 39.94
CA SER A 69 -25.73 4.01 38.80
C SER A 69 -25.06 4.97 37.83
N ARG A 70 -24.37 6.00 38.33
CA ARG A 70 -23.63 6.93 37.47
C ARG A 70 -22.49 6.26 36.72
N ARG A 71 -21.68 5.43 37.40
CA ARG A 71 -20.59 4.65 36.78
C ARG A 71 -21.12 3.74 35.68
N LEU A 72 -22.16 2.95 35.99
CA LEU A 72 -22.77 2.02 35.04
C LEU A 72 -23.39 2.75 33.86
N SER A 73 -24.07 3.88 34.08
CA SER A 73 -24.65 4.68 32.99
C SER A 73 -23.60 5.09 31.96
N ILE A 74 -22.40 5.48 32.41
CA ILE A 74 -21.31 5.91 31.53
C ILE A 74 -20.60 4.70 30.93
N PHE A 75 -20.36 3.66 31.71
CA PHE A 75 -19.80 2.41 31.20
C PHE A 75 -20.64 1.85 30.03
N TRP A 76 -21.96 1.85 30.17
CA TRP A 76 -22.89 1.37 29.13
C TRP A 76 -23.08 2.33 27.95
N SER A 77 -22.66 3.61 28.05
CA SER A 77 -22.54 4.47 26.87
C SER A 77 -21.28 4.17 26.07
N LEU A 78 -20.25 3.59 26.71
CA LEU A 78 -19.00 3.22 26.05
C LEU A 78 -19.04 1.82 25.43
N THR A 79 -19.73 0.87 26.06
CA THR A 79 -19.78 -0.53 25.62
C THR A 79 -21.12 -1.19 25.96
N ARG A 80 -21.29 -2.47 25.61
CA ARG A 80 -22.45 -3.31 25.91
C ARG A 80 -22.06 -4.79 25.92
N SER A 81 -22.86 -5.62 26.58
CA SER A 81 -22.51 -7.03 26.86
C SER A 81 -22.17 -7.86 25.62
N ASN A 82 -22.88 -7.67 24.51
CA ASN A 82 -22.58 -8.36 23.25
C ASN A 82 -21.23 -7.98 22.61
N LEU A 83 -20.60 -6.89 23.04
CA LEU A 83 -19.27 -6.46 22.60
C LEU A 83 -18.14 -7.00 23.50
N PHE A 84 -18.45 -7.60 24.66
CA PHE A 84 -17.42 -8.12 25.56
C PHE A 84 -16.54 -9.19 24.92
N LYS A 85 -17.09 -10.01 24.01
CA LYS A 85 -16.28 -10.98 23.25
C LYS A 85 -15.27 -10.29 22.32
N SER A 86 -15.63 -9.15 21.72
CA SER A 86 -14.72 -8.35 20.89
C SER A 86 -13.61 -7.73 21.72
N ILE A 87 -13.96 -7.11 22.85
CA ILE A 87 -13.01 -6.53 23.82
C ILE A 87 -12.06 -7.62 24.33
N ALA A 88 -12.60 -8.77 24.72
CA ALA A 88 -11.83 -9.92 25.16
C ALA A 88 -10.87 -10.44 24.09
N THR A 89 -11.26 -10.42 22.81
CA THR A 89 -10.40 -10.84 21.70
C THR A 89 -9.22 -9.89 21.52
N GLU A 90 -9.47 -8.58 21.61
CA GLU A 90 -8.40 -7.56 21.57
C GLU A 90 -7.42 -7.74 22.74
N ILE A 91 -7.92 -7.84 23.97
CA ILE A 91 -7.08 -8.03 25.16
C ILE A 91 -6.30 -9.34 25.08
N ASN A 92 -6.92 -10.44 24.62
CA ASN A 92 -6.23 -11.72 24.43
C ASN A 92 -5.03 -11.58 23.47
N SER A 93 -5.19 -10.84 22.37
CA SER A 93 -4.08 -10.61 21.42
C SER A 93 -2.91 -9.84 22.04
N LYS A 94 -3.17 -8.99 23.05
CA LYS A 94 -2.14 -8.30 23.83
C LYS A 94 -1.49 -9.23 24.85
N ILE A 95 -2.29 -10.05 25.55
CA ILE A 95 -1.81 -11.07 26.51
C ILE A 95 -0.88 -12.08 25.84
N GLU A 96 -1.19 -12.49 24.61
CA GLU A 96 -0.35 -13.43 23.86
C GLU A 96 1.08 -12.92 23.66
N LYS A 97 1.25 -11.59 23.56
CA LYS A 97 2.53 -10.89 23.41
C LYS A 97 3.19 -10.56 24.75
N ASN A 98 2.39 -10.11 25.72
CA ASN A 98 2.85 -9.78 27.05
C ASN A 98 1.78 -10.17 28.08
N TYR A 99 2.11 -11.15 28.92
CA TYR A 99 1.21 -11.72 29.93
C TYR A 99 0.71 -10.70 30.96
N ASP A 100 1.48 -9.63 31.21
CA ASP A 100 1.10 -8.56 32.13
C ASP A 100 -0.17 -7.81 31.67
N ASN A 101 -0.61 -7.96 30.41
CA ASN A 101 -1.87 -7.38 29.92
C ASN A 101 -3.12 -7.94 30.61
N PHE A 102 -3.02 -8.99 31.43
CA PHE A 102 -4.10 -9.36 32.36
C PHE A 102 -4.48 -8.23 33.33
N PHE A 103 -3.56 -7.29 33.61
CA PHE A 103 -3.85 -6.09 34.39
C PHE A 103 -4.93 -5.18 33.78
N LEU A 104 -5.22 -5.29 32.47
CA LEU A 104 -6.26 -4.52 31.78
C LEU A 104 -7.70 -4.97 32.10
N ILE A 105 -7.84 -6.12 32.78
CA ILE A 105 -9.13 -6.71 33.12
C ILE A 105 -9.41 -6.48 34.61
N ALA A 106 -8.44 -6.83 35.44
CA ALA A 106 -8.56 -6.77 36.89
C ALA A 106 -7.19 -6.61 37.55
N ASN A 107 -6.74 -5.36 37.69
CA ASN A 107 -5.40 -4.98 38.17
C ASN A 107 -4.86 -5.87 39.32
N TYR A 108 -5.20 -5.57 40.58
CA TYR A 108 -4.67 -6.33 41.71
C TYR A 108 -5.15 -7.79 41.75
N SER A 109 -6.37 -8.07 41.28
CA SER A 109 -6.99 -9.40 41.38
C SER A 109 -6.32 -10.47 40.52
N PHE A 110 -5.63 -10.10 39.43
CA PHE A 110 -4.88 -11.04 38.59
C PHE A 110 -3.42 -11.24 39.00
N THR A 111 -2.91 -10.43 39.93
CA THR A 111 -1.47 -10.39 40.29
C THR A 111 -0.90 -11.78 40.59
N GLU A 112 -1.65 -12.62 41.29
CA GLU A 112 -1.22 -13.98 41.65
C GLU A 112 -0.87 -14.84 40.44
N TYR A 113 -1.74 -14.86 39.42
CA TYR A 113 -1.51 -15.61 38.18
C TYR A 113 -0.36 -15.02 37.36
N ILE A 114 -0.27 -13.69 37.29
CA ILE A 114 0.82 -12.99 36.61
C ILE A 114 2.15 -13.33 37.29
N PHE A 115 2.20 -13.26 38.61
CA PHE A 115 3.38 -13.57 39.39
C PHE A 115 3.82 -15.03 39.22
N TRP A 116 2.90 -15.99 39.26
CA TRP A 116 3.24 -17.41 39.01
C TRP A 116 3.78 -17.62 37.60
N HIS A 117 3.16 -17.01 36.58
CA HIS A 117 3.68 -17.08 35.21
C HIS A 117 5.10 -16.50 35.12
N ARG A 118 5.37 -15.35 35.75
CA ARG A 118 6.71 -14.76 35.77
C ARG A 118 7.72 -15.66 36.46
N CYS A 119 7.34 -16.27 37.58
CA CYS A 119 8.18 -17.22 38.29
C CYS A 119 8.65 -18.41 37.43
N GLU A 120 7.91 -18.74 36.38
CA GLU A 120 8.19 -19.85 35.46
C GLU A 120 8.85 -19.39 34.15
N THR A 121 8.73 -18.11 33.77
CA THR A 121 9.11 -17.61 32.44
C THR A 121 10.14 -16.49 32.45
N ASP A 122 10.28 -15.75 33.55
CA ASP A 122 11.19 -14.61 33.66
C ASP A 122 12.63 -15.10 33.93
N PRO A 123 13.59 -14.89 33.00
CA PRO A 123 14.96 -15.37 33.15
C PRO A 123 15.67 -14.82 34.39
N GLU A 124 15.38 -13.57 34.80
CA GLU A 124 16.01 -12.96 35.98
C GLU A 124 15.53 -13.64 37.25
N ILE A 125 14.23 -13.91 37.34
CA ILE A 125 13.63 -14.60 38.49
C ILE A 125 14.05 -16.08 38.51
N LEU A 126 14.09 -16.76 37.36
CA LEU A 126 14.56 -18.14 37.25
C LEU A 126 16.01 -18.27 37.72
N LYS A 127 16.89 -17.38 37.24
CA LYS A 127 18.30 -17.32 37.67
C LYS A 127 18.43 -17.01 39.15
N TYR A 128 17.62 -16.09 39.68
CA TYR A 128 17.61 -15.79 41.10
C TYR A 128 17.18 -16.99 41.95
N ARG A 129 16.22 -17.80 41.47
CA ARG A 129 15.70 -18.98 42.17
C ARG A 129 16.57 -20.22 42.03
N SER A 130 17.53 -20.24 41.11
CA SER A 130 18.45 -21.36 40.89
C SER A 130 19.73 -21.25 41.73
N GLN A 131 19.64 -20.74 42.96
CA GLN A 131 20.78 -20.66 43.88
C GLN A 131 21.17 -22.05 44.39
N ASP A 132 22.47 -22.32 44.45
CA ASP A 132 23.02 -23.67 44.70
C ASP A 132 23.30 -23.98 46.19
N SER A 133 23.02 -23.05 47.12
CA SER A 133 23.22 -23.36 48.55
C SER A 133 22.20 -24.40 49.04
N VAL A 134 22.60 -25.21 50.03
CA VAL A 134 21.73 -26.25 50.60
C VAL A 134 20.47 -25.63 51.21
N GLU A 135 20.62 -24.47 51.85
CA GLU A 135 19.53 -23.69 52.42
C GLU A 135 18.59 -23.17 51.33
N ALA A 136 19.12 -22.63 50.23
CA ALA A 136 18.30 -22.12 49.13
C ALA A 136 17.56 -23.25 48.38
N LEU A 137 18.21 -24.39 48.18
CA LEU A 137 17.57 -25.58 47.61
C LEU A 137 16.44 -26.08 48.51
N THR A 138 16.67 -26.16 49.82
CA THR A 138 15.66 -26.59 50.79
C THR A 138 14.49 -25.60 50.86
N ALA A 139 14.77 -24.30 50.90
CA ALA A 139 13.77 -23.24 50.84
C ALA A 139 12.94 -23.31 49.54
N SER A 140 13.59 -23.61 48.40
CA SER A 140 12.91 -23.76 47.10
C SER A 140 11.93 -24.94 47.09
N VAL A 141 12.29 -26.08 47.70
CA VAL A 141 11.39 -27.23 47.86
C VAL A 141 10.20 -26.88 48.75
N LEU A 142 10.45 -26.24 49.90
CA LEU A 142 9.40 -25.80 50.82
C LEU A 142 8.46 -24.79 50.15
N ARG A 143 9.00 -23.80 49.43
CA ARG A 143 8.24 -22.82 48.65
C ARG A 143 7.36 -23.50 47.61
N LYS A 144 7.89 -24.41 46.79
CA LYS A 144 7.10 -25.14 45.77
C LYS A 144 5.97 -25.95 46.40
N LYS A 145 6.25 -26.67 47.51
CA LYS A 145 5.22 -27.40 48.26
C LYS A 145 4.15 -26.46 48.79
N ALA A 146 4.53 -25.29 49.30
CA ALA A 146 3.60 -24.28 49.79
C ALA A 146 2.74 -23.70 48.65
N GLU A 147 3.33 -23.43 47.48
CA GLU A 147 2.60 -23.01 46.26
C GLU A 147 1.56 -24.05 45.83
N GLU A 148 1.91 -25.34 45.80
CA GLU A 148 0.97 -26.42 45.47
C GLU A 148 -0.13 -26.57 46.51
N THR A 149 0.22 -26.47 47.79
CA THR A 149 -0.73 -26.53 48.92
C THR A 149 -1.72 -25.37 48.84
N TYR A 150 -1.22 -24.20 48.47
CA TYR A 150 -2.02 -23.01 48.25
C TYR A 150 -2.99 -23.19 47.07
N LYS A 151 -2.51 -23.69 45.92
CA LYS A 151 -3.34 -23.95 44.73
C LYS A 151 -4.49 -24.92 45.02
N LYS A 152 -4.31 -25.81 46.00
CA LYS A 152 -5.35 -26.74 46.51
C LYS A 152 -6.34 -26.11 47.50
N GLY A 153 -6.18 -24.83 47.83
CA GLY A 153 -7.05 -24.09 48.77
C GLY A 153 -6.68 -24.26 50.24
N HIS A 154 -5.56 -24.91 50.57
CA HIS A 154 -5.12 -25.12 51.95
C HIS A 154 -4.25 -23.94 52.44
N PHE A 155 -4.87 -22.77 52.61
CA PHE A 155 -4.16 -21.50 52.80
C PHE A 155 -3.29 -21.43 54.07
N GLU A 156 -3.75 -21.93 55.22
CA GLU A 156 -2.95 -21.91 56.46
C GLU A 156 -1.66 -22.73 56.34
N ALA A 157 -1.79 -23.96 55.86
CA ALA A 157 -0.66 -24.87 55.67
C ALA A 157 0.33 -24.32 54.64
N ALA A 158 -0.16 -23.65 53.59
CA ALA A 158 0.69 -22.95 52.64
C ALA A 158 1.48 -21.82 53.31
N ILE A 159 0.80 -20.94 54.06
CA ILE A 159 1.43 -19.83 54.78
C ILE A 159 2.55 -20.34 55.72
N ASP A 160 2.31 -21.42 56.46
CA ASP A 160 3.33 -22.00 57.34
C ASP A 160 4.52 -22.58 56.55
N GLY A 161 4.27 -23.22 55.41
CA GLY A 161 5.33 -23.67 54.50
C GLY A 161 6.17 -22.52 53.94
N PHE A 162 5.54 -21.40 53.57
CA PHE A 162 6.26 -20.20 53.13
C PHE A 162 7.06 -19.55 54.25
N LYS A 163 6.58 -19.55 55.51
CA LYS A 163 7.37 -19.07 56.65
C LYS A 163 8.61 -19.93 56.89
N GLN A 164 8.46 -21.25 56.87
CA GLN A 164 9.60 -22.17 56.99
C GLN A 164 10.62 -21.96 55.86
N ALA A 165 10.16 -21.73 54.64
CA ALA A 165 11.04 -21.39 53.52
C ALA A 165 11.76 -20.04 53.76
N LEU A 166 11.04 -19.03 54.24
CA LEU A 166 11.60 -17.71 54.53
C LEU A 166 12.60 -17.73 55.71
N GLU A 167 12.45 -18.63 56.68
CA GLU A 167 13.44 -18.81 57.77
C GLU A 167 14.81 -19.23 57.24
N LEU A 168 14.82 -20.03 56.16
CA LEU A 168 16.05 -20.48 55.50
C LEU A 168 16.63 -19.43 54.56
N THR A 169 15.76 -18.65 53.88
CA THR A 169 16.16 -17.56 52.98
C THR A 169 15.41 -16.26 53.30
N PRO A 170 15.81 -15.52 54.35
CA PRO A 170 15.06 -14.35 54.86
C PRO A 170 14.89 -13.19 53.88
N GLU A 171 15.74 -13.17 52.85
CA GLU A 171 15.81 -12.14 51.82
C GLU A 171 15.18 -12.58 50.48
N ASP A 172 14.56 -13.76 50.41
CA ASP A 172 13.89 -14.24 49.19
C ASP A 172 12.68 -13.37 48.88
N PHE A 173 12.86 -12.42 47.96
CA PHE A 173 11.81 -11.48 47.58
C PHE A 173 10.62 -12.18 46.92
N THR A 174 10.80 -13.38 46.36
CA THR A 174 9.72 -14.13 45.74
C THR A 174 8.81 -14.78 46.80
N ILE A 175 9.39 -15.33 47.88
CA ILE A 175 8.65 -15.80 49.05
C ILE A 175 7.96 -14.64 49.75
N LEU A 176 8.68 -13.52 49.95
CA LEU A 176 8.14 -12.31 50.57
C LEU A 176 6.94 -11.76 49.81
N PHE A 177 7.00 -11.73 48.47
CA PHE A 177 5.88 -11.27 47.65
C PHE A 177 4.65 -12.17 47.82
N GLN A 178 4.84 -13.49 47.81
CA GLN A 178 3.77 -14.47 48.01
C GLN A 178 3.13 -14.34 49.38
N LEU A 179 3.94 -14.29 50.45
CA LEU A 179 3.45 -14.05 51.81
C LEU A 179 2.68 -12.72 51.91
N GLY A 180 3.17 -11.65 51.27
CA GLY A 180 2.48 -10.37 51.19
C GLY A 180 1.09 -10.49 50.55
N MET A 181 1.00 -11.19 49.41
CA MET A 181 -0.27 -11.49 48.76
C MET A 181 -1.20 -12.31 49.67
N TYR A 182 -0.71 -13.30 50.39
CA TYR A 182 -1.56 -14.12 51.26
C TYR A 182 -2.07 -13.36 52.49
N TYR A 183 -1.21 -12.56 53.11
CA TYR A 183 -1.65 -11.67 54.20
C TYR A 183 -2.68 -10.67 53.70
N PHE A 184 -2.53 -10.18 52.46
CA PHE A 184 -3.49 -9.26 51.85
C PHE A 184 -4.82 -9.93 51.47
N PHE A 185 -4.79 -11.02 50.68
CA PHE A 185 -5.98 -11.65 50.11
C PHE A 185 -6.71 -12.55 51.10
N GLU A 186 -6.00 -13.39 51.85
CA GLU A 186 -6.61 -14.43 52.69
C GLU A 186 -6.83 -13.97 54.13
N LYS A 187 -5.89 -13.18 54.67
CA LYS A 187 -5.94 -12.74 56.08
C LYS A 187 -6.53 -11.35 56.29
N ALA A 188 -6.50 -10.50 55.27
CA ALA A 188 -6.76 -9.07 55.42
C ALA A 188 -5.84 -8.40 56.48
N ASP A 189 -4.65 -8.97 56.73
CA ASP A 189 -3.66 -8.48 57.69
C ASP A 189 -2.76 -7.46 56.99
N HIS A 190 -3.21 -6.21 56.99
CA HIS A 190 -2.52 -5.12 56.30
C HIS A 190 -1.14 -4.80 56.86
N ILE A 191 -0.89 -5.09 58.13
CA ILE A 191 0.40 -4.81 58.78
C ILE A 191 1.44 -5.77 58.24
N LYS A 192 1.16 -7.08 58.28
CA LYS A 192 2.08 -8.09 57.76
C LYS A 192 2.20 -8.02 56.24
N ALA A 193 1.10 -7.76 55.53
CA ALA A 193 1.14 -7.57 54.09
C ALA A 193 2.08 -6.41 53.70
N ALA A 194 1.95 -5.25 54.35
CA ALA A 194 2.80 -4.09 54.08
C ALA A 194 4.29 -4.36 54.41
N ASP A 195 4.59 -5.05 55.52
CA ASP A 195 5.97 -5.45 55.86
C ASP A 195 6.57 -6.37 54.77
N CYS A 196 5.83 -7.41 54.38
CA CYS A 196 6.26 -8.34 53.34
C CYS A 196 6.52 -7.63 52.01
N PHE A 197 5.64 -6.73 51.57
CA PHE A 197 5.83 -5.98 50.34
C PHE A 197 7.00 -4.99 50.43
N ALA A 198 7.19 -4.31 51.57
CA ALA A 198 8.33 -3.42 51.75
C ALA A 198 9.67 -4.17 51.70
N ARG A 199 9.75 -5.33 52.37
CA ARG A 199 10.93 -6.22 52.30
C ARG A 199 11.13 -6.77 50.90
N CYS A 200 10.07 -7.22 50.24
CA CYS A 200 10.12 -7.68 48.85
C CYS A 200 10.72 -6.60 47.94
N ALA A 201 10.21 -5.37 48.00
CA ALA A 201 10.73 -4.25 47.20
C ALA A 201 12.22 -3.99 47.49
N LYS A 202 12.61 -3.99 48.77
CA LYS A 202 14.01 -3.81 49.18
C LYS A 202 14.94 -4.88 48.59
N HIS A 203 14.54 -6.15 48.65
CA HIS A 203 15.39 -7.27 48.23
C HIS A 203 15.29 -7.59 46.72
N ALA A 204 14.22 -7.15 46.04
CA ALA A 204 14.12 -7.23 44.58
C ALA A 204 14.94 -6.15 43.87
N ARG A 205 15.35 -5.09 44.57
CA ARG A 205 16.07 -3.95 44.00
C ARG A 205 17.35 -4.36 43.30
N GLY A 206 17.50 -3.93 42.05
CA GLY A 206 18.64 -4.27 41.21
C GLY A 206 18.65 -5.72 40.70
N ILE A 207 17.68 -6.55 41.09
CA ILE A 207 17.51 -7.92 40.62
C ILE A 207 16.33 -8.02 39.67
N SER A 208 15.16 -7.49 40.06
CA SER A 208 13.96 -7.47 39.22
C SER A 208 13.18 -6.17 39.46
N ALA A 209 13.34 -5.23 38.53
CA ALA A 209 12.61 -3.95 38.55
C ALA A 209 11.09 -4.16 38.58
N ARG A 210 10.60 -5.17 37.85
CA ARG A 210 9.18 -5.52 37.84
C ARG A 210 8.70 -5.90 39.25
N MET A 211 9.40 -6.81 39.93
CA MET A 211 9.00 -7.26 41.27
C MET A 211 9.07 -6.14 42.30
N GLU A 212 10.11 -5.30 42.24
CA GLU A 212 10.20 -4.10 43.09
C GLU A 212 9.00 -3.17 42.87
N SER A 213 8.65 -2.92 41.61
CA SER A 213 7.51 -2.07 41.24
C SER A 213 6.16 -2.68 41.67
N MET A 214 5.92 -4.00 41.49
CA MET A 214 4.67 -4.64 41.94
C MET A 214 4.49 -4.53 43.45
N ALA A 215 5.58 -4.78 44.20
CA ALA A 215 5.55 -4.71 45.66
C ALA A 215 5.27 -3.29 46.16
N CYS A 216 5.89 -2.28 45.53
CA CYS A 216 5.57 -0.87 45.79
C CYS A 216 4.09 -0.56 45.50
N CYS A 217 3.49 -1.12 44.44
CA CYS A 217 2.09 -0.90 44.10
C CYS A 217 1.12 -1.46 45.16
N PHE A 218 1.41 -2.59 45.78
CA PHE A 218 0.62 -3.11 46.90
C PHE A 218 0.83 -2.32 48.19
N ALA A 219 2.07 -1.93 48.49
CA ALA A 219 2.34 -1.07 49.64
C ALA A 219 1.58 0.26 49.52
N ALA A 220 1.62 0.89 48.34
CA ALA A 220 0.87 2.11 48.06
C ALA A 220 -0.65 1.90 48.16
N LEU A 221 -1.20 0.79 47.68
CA LEU A 221 -2.61 0.45 47.84
C LEU A 221 -3.02 0.43 49.33
N ILE A 222 -2.28 -0.30 50.17
CA ILE A 222 -2.58 -0.40 51.60
C ILE A 222 -2.50 0.98 52.26
N THR A 223 -1.45 1.75 51.98
CA THR A 223 -1.27 3.11 52.52
C THR A 223 -2.39 4.05 52.08
N ARG A 224 -2.81 3.96 50.81
CA ARG A 224 -3.92 4.75 50.24
C ARG A 224 -5.26 4.41 50.88
N LEU A 225 -5.57 3.14 51.09
CA LEU A 225 -6.79 2.71 51.78
C LEU A 225 -6.80 3.21 53.24
N LYS A 226 -5.65 3.14 53.90
CA LYS A 226 -5.47 3.67 55.27
C LYS A 226 -5.63 5.18 55.32
N ALA A 227 -5.14 5.91 54.32
CA ALA A 227 -5.31 7.36 54.18
C ALA A 227 -6.79 7.73 54.09
N LEU A 228 -7.56 7.06 53.22
CA LEU A 228 -9.00 7.29 53.07
C LEU A 228 -9.79 6.98 54.35
N HIS A 229 -9.48 5.88 55.04
CA HIS A 229 -10.13 5.53 56.31
C HIS A 229 -9.87 6.56 57.41
N ARG A 230 -8.63 7.08 57.50
CA ARG A 230 -8.22 8.01 58.56
C ARG A 230 -8.49 9.48 58.21
N GLY A 231 -8.79 9.78 56.95
CA GLY A 231 -8.83 11.16 56.46
C GLY A 231 -7.44 11.83 56.45
N ASP A 232 -6.37 11.05 56.22
CA ASP A 232 -4.99 11.52 56.37
C ASP A 232 -4.35 11.84 55.00
N ALA A 233 -4.26 13.13 54.68
CA ALA A 233 -3.65 13.60 53.44
C ALA A 233 -2.14 13.31 53.34
N GLY A 234 -1.43 13.19 54.48
CA GLY A 234 -0.01 12.85 54.49
C GLY A 234 0.21 11.44 53.96
N LEU A 235 -0.55 10.47 54.48
CA LEU A 235 -0.53 9.10 53.98
C LEU A 235 -0.95 9.00 52.50
N ALA A 236 -1.87 9.85 52.04
CA ALA A 236 -2.25 9.88 50.63
C ALA A 236 -1.08 10.36 49.74
N ARG A 237 -0.33 11.38 50.17
CA ARG A 237 0.90 11.83 49.46
C ARG A 237 1.98 10.76 49.47
N ASP A 238 2.17 10.07 50.59
CA ASP A 238 3.14 8.98 50.68
C ASP A 238 2.79 7.86 49.70
N ALA A 239 1.52 7.47 49.62
CA ALA A 239 1.07 6.47 48.64
C ALA A 239 1.30 6.92 47.19
N LEU A 240 1.02 8.19 46.87
CA LEU A 240 1.29 8.76 45.55
C LEU A 240 2.79 8.71 45.21
N LEU A 241 3.65 9.14 46.13
CA LEU A 241 5.10 9.14 45.96
C LEU A 241 5.65 7.72 45.74
N VAL A 242 5.13 6.73 46.48
CA VAL A 242 5.50 5.32 46.28
C VAL A 242 5.10 4.85 44.87
N CYS A 243 3.90 5.19 44.39
CA CYS A 243 3.50 4.86 43.02
C CYS A 243 4.33 5.58 41.96
N GLU A 244 4.69 6.85 42.16
CA GLU A 244 5.59 7.58 41.26
C GLU A 244 6.97 6.90 41.16
N ASN A 245 7.50 6.45 42.29
CA ASN A 245 8.77 5.73 42.32
C ASN A 245 8.64 4.35 41.65
N ALA A 246 7.53 3.63 41.88
CA ALA A 246 7.25 2.36 41.20
C ALA A 246 7.22 2.53 39.67
N LEU A 247 6.60 3.61 39.19
CA LEU A 247 6.55 3.94 37.76
C LEU A 247 7.93 4.34 37.22
N LYS A 248 8.78 5.00 38.00
CA LYS A 248 10.17 5.29 37.59
C LYS A 248 11.05 4.04 37.51
N ILE A 249 10.83 3.09 38.43
CA ILE A 249 11.55 1.80 38.46
C ILE A 249 11.20 0.97 37.23
N ASP A 250 9.93 0.94 36.85
CA ASP A 250 9.45 0.19 35.71
C ASP A 250 8.35 0.97 34.93
N PRO A 251 8.77 1.83 33.98
CA PRO A 251 7.85 2.71 33.24
C PRO A 251 6.82 1.96 32.37
N ASP A 252 7.18 0.77 31.91
CA ASP A 252 6.34 -0.06 31.04
C ASP A 252 5.31 -0.88 31.84
N MET A 253 5.37 -0.84 33.17
CA MET A 253 4.47 -1.62 34.02
C MET A 253 3.05 -1.06 34.02
N LEU A 254 2.13 -1.82 33.40
CA LEU A 254 0.70 -1.51 33.37
C LEU A 254 0.10 -1.30 34.78
N MET A 255 0.45 -2.17 35.74
CA MET A 255 0.01 -2.04 37.13
C MET A 255 0.50 -0.74 37.78
N ALA A 256 1.76 -0.34 37.56
CA ALA A 256 2.31 0.88 38.15
C ALA A 256 1.65 2.14 37.58
N ARG A 257 1.42 2.18 36.26
CA ARG A 257 0.69 3.26 35.60
C ARG A 257 -0.73 3.40 36.14
N TYR A 258 -1.43 2.28 36.30
CA TYR A 258 -2.79 2.28 36.83
C TYR A 258 -2.85 2.63 38.32
N ALA A 259 -1.94 2.07 39.14
CA ALA A 259 -1.84 2.35 40.57
C ALA A 259 -1.48 3.82 40.84
N PHE A 260 -0.60 4.41 40.04
CA PHE A 260 -0.31 5.84 40.07
C PHE A 260 -1.58 6.67 39.83
N LEU A 261 -2.38 6.31 38.82
CA LEU A 261 -3.62 7.01 38.55
C LEU A 261 -4.65 6.85 39.69
N GLN A 262 -4.73 5.66 40.31
CA GLN A 262 -5.56 5.42 41.50
C GLN A 262 -5.10 6.27 42.70
N SER A 263 -3.79 6.46 42.88
CA SER A 263 -3.24 7.33 43.92
C SER A 263 -3.51 8.81 43.65
N LEU A 264 -3.44 9.26 42.40
CA LEU A 264 -3.89 10.62 42.02
C LEU A 264 -5.39 10.81 42.26
N ALA A 265 -6.21 9.80 41.96
CA ALA A 265 -7.64 9.83 42.25
C ALA A 265 -7.88 9.99 43.76
N CYS A 266 -7.15 9.25 44.61
CA CYS A 266 -7.23 9.42 46.06
C CYS A 266 -6.86 10.83 46.52
N MET A 267 -5.82 11.44 45.94
CA MET A 267 -5.44 12.83 46.27
C MET A 267 -6.56 13.84 45.99
N CYS A 268 -7.45 13.57 45.03
CA CYS A 268 -8.62 14.43 44.78
C CYS A 268 -9.61 14.47 45.95
N ALA A 269 -9.55 13.53 46.90
CA ALA A 269 -10.33 13.56 48.14
C ALA A 269 -9.82 14.61 49.15
N PHE A 270 -8.54 14.99 49.06
CA PHE A 270 -7.84 15.79 50.07
C PHE A 270 -7.36 17.13 49.55
N GLU A 271 -6.98 17.20 48.27
CA GLU A 271 -6.34 18.34 47.64
C GLU A 271 -6.97 18.64 46.27
N ASN A 272 -6.82 19.86 45.77
CA ASN A 272 -7.30 20.24 44.45
C ASN A 272 -6.35 19.72 43.34
N ARG A 273 -6.38 18.41 43.09
CA ARG A 273 -5.53 17.70 42.12
C ARG A 273 -6.31 17.19 40.91
N ARG A 274 -7.53 17.69 40.68
CA ARG A 274 -8.44 17.21 39.62
C ARG A 274 -7.87 17.41 38.21
N ASP A 275 -7.20 18.52 37.96
CA ASP A 275 -6.58 18.81 36.66
C ASP A 275 -5.38 17.90 36.38
N GLU A 276 -4.56 17.66 37.39
CA GLU A 276 -3.44 16.72 37.32
C GLU A 276 -3.92 15.29 37.07
N PHE A 277 -4.96 14.86 37.79
CA PHE A 277 -5.63 13.59 37.55
C PHE A 277 -6.15 13.52 36.11
N ALA A 278 -6.89 14.52 35.63
CA ALA A 278 -7.49 14.53 34.29
C ALA A 278 -6.42 14.41 33.19
N LYS A 279 -5.31 15.16 33.31
CA LYS A 279 -4.19 15.09 32.36
C LYS A 279 -3.57 13.69 32.29
N ASN A 280 -3.27 13.09 33.45
CA ASN A 280 -2.65 11.76 33.51
C ASN A 280 -3.62 10.65 33.08
N ALA A 281 -4.90 10.78 33.44
CA ALA A 281 -5.95 9.86 33.02
C ALA A 281 -6.12 9.89 31.50
N GLN A 282 -6.19 11.08 30.90
CA GLN A 282 -6.29 11.23 29.45
C GLN A 282 -5.11 10.56 28.74
N ALA A 283 -3.87 10.83 29.18
CA ALA A 283 -2.68 10.20 28.61
C ALA A 283 -2.71 8.67 28.74
N LEU A 284 -3.17 8.12 29.87
CA LEU A 284 -3.30 6.68 30.06
C LEU A 284 -4.35 6.08 29.11
N PHE A 285 -5.55 6.67 29.05
CA PHE A 285 -6.67 6.12 28.28
C PHE A 285 -6.53 6.30 26.77
N ASP A 286 -5.79 7.33 26.33
CA ASP A 286 -5.41 7.47 24.92
C ASP A 286 -4.41 6.39 24.51
N SER A 287 -3.51 5.98 25.41
CA SER A 287 -2.58 4.87 25.17
C SER A 287 -3.22 3.48 25.30
N GLU A 288 -4.18 3.33 26.22
CA GLU A 288 -4.81 2.04 26.53
C GLU A 288 -6.25 2.24 27.01
N TYR A 289 -7.19 2.10 26.07
CA TYR A 289 -8.61 2.34 26.29
C TYR A 289 -9.25 1.39 27.32
N ASN A 290 -8.77 0.15 27.45
CA ASN A 290 -9.37 -0.82 28.38
C ASN A 290 -9.26 -0.37 29.84
N PHE A 291 -8.25 0.46 30.17
CA PHE A 291 -8.16 1.06 31.50
C PHE A 291 -9.26 2.09 31.80
N LEU A 292 -9.83 2.76 30.79
CA LEU A 292 -10.99 3.62 31.00
C LEU A 292 -12.21 2.79 31.44
N LEU A 293 -12.45 1.68 30.74
CA LEU A 293 -13.54 0.74 31.07
C LEU A 293 -13.36 0.19 32.49
N GLN A 294 -12.14 -0.23 32.84
CA GLN A 294 -11.83 -0.73 34.18
C GLN A 294 -11.98 0.38 35.24
N ALA A 295 -11.48 1.59 35.00
CA ALA A 295 -11.54 2.70 35.95
C ALA A 295 -12.98 3.14 36.27
N LEU A 296 -13.87 3.11 35.27
CA LEU A 296 -15.29 3.38 35.48
C LEU A 296 -15.94 2.37 36.42
N LEU A 297 -15.48 1.12 36.40
CA LEU A 297 -15.99 0.07 37.29
C LEU A 297 -15.32 0.05 38.67
N ASP A 298 -14.14 0.63 38.83
CA ASP A 298 -13.35 0.51 40.08
C ASP A 298 -13.68 1.61 41.11
N HIS A 299 -13.90 1.21 42.37
CA HIS A 299 -14.13 2.12 43.52
C HIS A 299 -12.95 3.04 43.80
N ALA A 300 -11.74 2.66 43.39
CA ALA A 300 -10.52 3.45 43.55
C ALA A 300 -10.66 4.89 43.01
N PHE A 301 -11.54 5.09 42.03
CA PHE A 301 -11.79 6.38 41.39
C PHE A 301 -12.95 7.17 41.98
N ASP A 302 -13.57 6.71 43.08
CA ASP A 302 -14.71 7.42 43.70
C ASP A 302 -14.43 8.90 43.98
N PRO A 303 -13.25 9.31 44.47
CA PRO A 303 -12.98 10.72 44.73
C PRO A 303 -12.78 11.58 43.46
N ALA A 304 -12.55 10.94 42.30
CA ALA A 304 -12.35 11.60 41.00
C ALA A 304 -13.43 11.21 39.97
N LEU A 305 -14.56 10.64 40.43
CA LEU A 305 -15.60 10.10 39.56
C LEU A 305 -16.20 11.16 38.63
N ASP A 306 -16.36 12.40 39.11
CA ASP A 306 -16.85 13.51 38.28
C ASP A 306 -15.93 13.78 37.08
N SER A 307 -14.62 13.89 37.33
CA SER A 307 -13.62 14.12 36.29
C SER A 307 -13.54 12.95 35.31
N LEU A 308 -13.58 11.71 35.84
CA LEU A 308 -13.58 10.49 35.02
C LEU A 308 -14.83 10.42 34.13
N ALA A 309 -15.99 10.70 34.69
CA ALA A 309 -17.27 10.73 34.00
C ALA A 309 -17.31 11.78 32.89
N SER A 310 -16.88 13.01 33.19
CA SER A 310 -16.84 14.11 32.23
C SER A 310 -15.91 13.81 31.05
N MET A 311 -14.74 13.21 31.32
CA MET A 311 -13.78 12.81 30.30
C MET A 311 -14.31 11.68 29.40
N ALA A 312 -14.93 10.65 29.99
CA ALA A 312 -15.57 9.57 29.25
C ALA A 312 -16.71 10.10 28.35
N GLY A 313 -17.57 10.96 28.91
CA GLY A 313 -18.65 11.62 28.17
C GLY A 313 -18.12 12.48 27.02
N SER A 314 -17.15 13.36 27.29
CA SER A 314 -16.56 14.22 26.26
C SER A 314 -15.91 13.44 25.11
N ARG A 315 -15.27 12.29 25.43
CA ARG A 315 -14.71 11.39 24.41
C ARG A 315 -15.81 10.76 23.56
N TYR A 316 -16.88 10.29 24.20
CA TYR A 316 -18.05 9.76 23.53
C TYR A 316 -18.70 10.79 22.61
N ASP A 317 -18.98 11.99 23.12
CA ASP A 317 -19.63 13.08 22.39
C ASP A 317 -18.80 13.48 21.16
N ARG A 318 -17.48 13.68 21.32
CA ARG A 318 -16.58 13.99 20.21
C ARG A 318 -16.58 12.91 19.12
N SER A 319 -16.56 11.64 19.52
CA SER A 319 -16.59 10.52 18.57
C SER A 319 -17.93 10.44 17.84
N LEU A 320 -19.03 10.67 18.56
CA LEU A 320 -20.38 10.74 17.99
C LEU A 320 -20.50 11.88 16.97
N GLU A 321 -20.08 13.09 17.32
CA GLU A 321 -20.07 14.25 16.42
C GLU A 321 -19.25 13.97 15.15
N THR A 322 -18.04 13.44 15.32
CA THR A 322 -17.17 13.06 14.19
C THR A 322 -17.83 12.01 13.30
N CYS A 323 -18.51 11.03 13.88
CA CYS A 323 -19.24 10.00 13.13
C CYS A 323 -20.40 10.60 12.33
N VAL A 324 -21.20 11.47 12.95
CA VAL A 324 -22.32 12.16 12.28
C VAL A 324 -21.80 12.98 11.09
N GLN A 325 -20.72 13.74 11.27
CA GLN A 325 -20.08 14.48 10.18
C GLN A 325 -19.58 13.56 9.07
N LYS A 326 -18.94 12.42 9.39
CA LYS A 326 -18.50 11.44 8.39
C LYS A 326 -19.68 10.82 7.63
N ILE A 327 -20.79 10.51 8.30
CA ILE A 327 -22.01 10.01 7.65
C ILE A 327 -22.55 11.06 6.65
N GLU A 328 -22.63 12.32 7.05
CA GLU A 328 -23.11 13.41 6.19
C GLU A 328 -22.20 13.61 4.97
N GLN A 329 -20.88 13.70 5.17
CA GLN A 329 -19.91 13.80 4.08
C GLN A 329 -19.99 12.61 3.12
N THR A 330 -20.18 11.40 3.64
CA THR A 330 -20.30 10.19 2.81
C THR A 330 -21.61 10.20 2.03
N SER A 331 -22.71 10.67 2.64
CA SER A 331 -24.00 10.86 1.96
C SER A 331 -23.88 11.84 0.79
N GLN A 332 -23.18 12.97 1.00
CA GLN A 332 -22.93 13.96 -0.05
C GLN A 332 -22.08 13.38 -1.18
N LYS A 333 -21.02 12.63 -0.86
CA LYS A 333 -20.18 11.95 -1.87
C LYS A 333 -20.97 10.94 -2.69
N ILE A 334 -21.83 10.14 -2.06
CA ILE A 334 -22.70 9.18 -2.78
C ILE A 334 -23.68 9.91 -3.69
N ALA A 335 -24.27 11.02 -3.23
CA ALA A 335 -25.20 11.82 -4.03
C ALA A 335 -24.51 12.52 -5.23
N ALA A 336 -23.22 12.81 -5.12
CA ALA A 336 -22.42 13.40 -6.20
C ALA A 336 -22.03 12.38 -7.30
N ILE A 337 -22.29 11.08 -7.11
CA ILE A 337 -22.02 10.07 -8.13
C ILE A 337 -22.98 10.28 -9.33
N PRO A 338 -22.47 10.38 -10.56
CA PRO A 338 -23.32 10.54 -11.74
C PRO A 338 -24.34 9.40 -11.90
N ASN A 339 -25.59 9.73 -12.23
CA ASN A 339 -26.67 8.76 -12.47
C ASN A 339 -26.37 7.78 -13.62
N LYS A 340 -25.48 8.17 -14.54
CA LYS A 340 -25.08 7.36 -15.70
C LYS A 340 -23.57 7.20 -15.68
N LEU A 341 -23.11 6.02 -15.29
CA LEU A 341 -21.71 5.61 -15.37
C LEU A 341 -21.46 4.92 -16.71
N GLU A 342 -20.24 4.99 -17.21
CA GLU A 342 -19.91 4.42 -18.51
C GLU A 342 -19.83 2.88 -18.50
N THR A 343 -19.61 2.25 -17.34
CA THR A 343 -19.52 0.79 -17.24
C THR A 343 -20.60 0.19 -16.34
N ASN A 344 -21.20 -0.93 -16.76
CA ASN A 344 -22.17 -1.67 -15.96
C ASN A 344 -21.58 -2.20 -14.64
N ALA A 345 -20.27 -2.47 -14.63
CA ALA A 345 -19.55 -2.92 -13.44
C ALA A 345 -19.46 -1.81 -12.37
N ASP A 346 -19.20 -0.56 -12.77
CA ASP A 346 -19.18 0.57 -11.84
C ASP A 346 -20.58 0.88 -11.32
N THR A 347 -21.63 0.76 -12.16
CA THR A 347 -23.03 0.90 -11.72
C THR A 347 -23.42 -0.14 -10.67
N ALA A 348 -23.05 -1.41 -10.86
CA ALA A 348 -23.29 -2.46 -9.87
C ALA A 348 -22.52 -2.21 -8.57
N LYS A 349 -21.27 -1.74 -8.67
CA LYS A 349 -20.45 -1.38 -7.51
C LYS A 349 -21.06 -0.22 -6.71
N VAL A 350 -21.57 0.82 -7.38
CA VAL A 350 -22.26 1.94 -6.71
C VAL A 350 -23.54 1.49 -6.01
N PHE A 351 -24.34 0.64 -6.64
CA PHE A 351 -25.53 0.08 -5.98
C PHE A 351 -25.16 -0.69 -4.70
N GLN A 352 -24.09 -1.50 -4.76
CA GLN A 352 -23.61 -2.22 -3.58
C GLN A 352 -23.11 -1.27 -2.48
N LEU A 353 -22.39 -0.19 -2.84
CA LEU A 353 -21.94 0.83 -1.89
C LEU A 353 -23.12 1.59 -1.25
N GLN A 354 -24.16 1.91 -2.02
CA GLN A 354 -25.38 2.53 -1.49
C GLN A 354 -26.09 1.60 -0.51
N LYS A 355 -26.18 0.30 -0.81
CA LYS A 355 -26.75 -0.71 0.08
C LYS A 355 -25.93 -0.83 1.37
N GLU A 356 -24.60 -0.87 1.27
CA GLU A 356 -23.71 -0.91 2.42
C GLU A 356 -23.85 0.35 3.27
N PHE A 357 -23.83 1.54 2.68
CA PHE A 357 -24.02 2.81 3.37
C PHE A 357 -25.37 2.87 4.11
N LYS A 358 -26.46 2.42 3.46
CA LYS A 358 -27.77 2.32 4.12
C LYS A 358 -27.74 1.37 5.32
N SER A 359 -27.05 0.23 5.19
CA SER A 359 -26.86 -0.69 6.32
C SER A 359 -26.08 -0.07 7.48
N ILE A 360 -25.09 0.78 7.18
CA ILE A 360 -24.34 1.54 8.19
C ILE A 360 -25.26 2.54 8.90
N GLN A 361 -26.09 3.28 8.16
CA GLN A 361 -27.06 4.22 8.73
C GLN A 361 -28.10 3.51 9.62
N GLU A 362 -28.61 2.36 9.20
CA GLU A 362 -29.53 1.55 10.00
C GLU A 362 -28.86 1.01 11.27
N TYR A 363 -27.60 0.61 11.18
CA TYR A 363 -26.82 0.16 12.33
C TYR A 363 -26.58 1.32 13.32
N PHE A 364 -26.20 2.51 12.84
CA PHE A 364 -26.02 3.72 13.65
C PHE A 364 -27.29 4.16 14.39
N LYS A 365 -28.47 3.97 13.77
CA LYS A 365 -29.76 4.29 14.42
C LYS A 365 -30.02 3.41 15.65
N LYS A 366 -29.62 2.14 15.60
CA LYS A 366 -29.86 1.14 16.65
C LYS A 366 -28.75 1.08 17.69
N ASN A 367 -27.52 1.38 17.29
CA ASN A 367 -26.32 1.15 18.08
C ASN A 367 -25.48 2.43 18.16
N LYS A 368 -25.32 2.94 19.37
CA LYS A 368 -24.66 4.22 19.64
C LYS A 368 -23.72 4.11 20.84
N THR A 369 -23.09 2.97 21.08
CA THR A 369 -21.99 2.93 22.05
C THR A 369 -20.70 3.45 21.42
N PHE A 370 -19.73 3.87 22.22
CA PHE A 370 -18.43 4.33 21.70
C PHE A 370 -17.79 3.28 20.76
N THR A 371 -17.77 2.02 21.17
CA THR A 371 -17.21 0.92 20.34
C THR A 371 -18.01 0.71 19.05
N ASP A 372 -19.34 0.84 19.08
CA ASP A 372 -20.15 0.77 17.86
C ASP A 372 -19.82 1.94 16.91
N ILE A 373 -19.61 3.14 17.46
CA ILE A 373 -19.26 4.34 16.70
C ILE A 373 -17.91 4.17 16.01
N GLU A 374 -16.90 3.64 16.69
CA GLU A 374 -15.59 3.37 16.09
C GLU A 374 -15.68 2.37 14.93
N GLU A 375 -16.45 1.30 15.08
CA GLU A 375 -16.66 0.32 14.00
C GLU A 375 -17.42 0.94 12.82
N ILE A 376 -18.42 1.79 13.09
CA ILE A 376 -19.13 2.55 12.04
C ILE A 376 -18.16 3.46 11.29
N GLN A 377 -17.31 4.21 12.00
CA GLN A 377 -16.32 5.08 11.38
C GLN A 377 -15.35 4.29 10.47
N LYS A 378 -14.92 3.10 10.90
CA LYS A 378 -14.06 2.21 10.10
C LYS A 378 -14.77 1.70 8.85
N ARG A 379 -16.04 1.32 8.96
CA ARG A 379 -16.87 0.90 7.81
C ARG A 379 -17.12 2.06 6.85
N LEU A 380 -17.38 3.27 7.35
CA LEU A 380 -17.55 4.47 6.55
C LEU A 380 -16.28 4.81 5.76
N GLU A 381 -15.10 4.66 6.38
CA GLU A 381 -13.83 4.92 5.70
C GLU A 381 -13.65 3.99 4.49
N LYS A 382 -13.92 2.69 4.64
CA LYS A 382 -13.87 1.72 3.53
C LYS A 382 -14.84 2.05 2.39
N VAL A 383 -16.05 2.48 2.74
CA VAL A 383 -17.06 2.91 1.76
C VAL A 383 -16.57 4.17 1.05
N ARG A 384 -16.01 5.14 1.77
CA ARG A 384 -15.48 6.38 1.21
C ARG A 384 -14.30 6.14 0.26
N GLU A 385 -13.33 5.31 0.65
CA GLU A 385 -12.22 4.89 -0.21
C GLU A 385 -12.72 4.22 -1.49
N SER A 386 -13.77 3.39 -1.37
CA SER A 386 -14.38 2.71 -2.51
C SER A 386 -15.13 3.68 -3.44
N ILE A 387 -15.82 4.69 -2.88
CA ILE A 387 -16.45 5.77 -3.65
C ILE A 387 -15.40 6.57 -4.41
N ASP A 388 -14.32 6.99 -3.72
CA ASP A 388 -13.23 7.75 -4.33
C ASP A 388 -12.58 6.97 -5.48
N SER A 389 -12.40 5.66 -5.31
CA SER A 389 -11.94 4.77 -6.39
C SER A 389 -12.90 4.73 -7.59
N VAL A 390 -14.21 4.67 -7.37
CA VAL A 390 -15.21 4.66 -8.45
C VAL A 390 -15.23 6.01 -9.18
N MET A 391 -15.20 7.12 -8.43
CA MET A 391 -15.18 8.46 -9.02
C MET A 391 -13.93 8.67 -9.88
N LEU A 392 -12.76 8.27 -9.38
CA LEU A 392 -11.50 8.35 -10.13
C LEU A 392 -11.54 7.51 -11.41
N ASN A 393 -12.09 6.29 -11.34
CA ASN A 393 -12.24 5.41 -12.50
C ASN A 393 -13.17 6.03 -13.55
N ASN A 394 -14.30 6.59 -13.12
CA ASN A 394 -15.25 7.25 -14.02
C ASN A 394 -14.63 8.48 -14.69
N GLN A 395 -13.91 9.33 -13.95
CA GLN A 395 -13.20 10.48 -14.52
C GLN A 395 -12.11 10.04 -15.52
N ALA A 396 -11.33 9.02 -15.19
CA ALA A 396 -10.31 8.48 -16.08
C ALA A 396 -10.91 7.89 -17.36
N GLN A 397 -12.08 7.23 -17.24
CA GLN A 397 -12.80 6.68 -18.38
C GLN A 397 -13.35 7.79 -19.29
N GLN A 398 -13.92 8.85 -18.72
CA GLN A 398 -14.36 10.03 -19.47
C GLN A 398 -13.19 10.71 -20.21
N LYS A 399 -12.05 10.93 -19.55
CA LYS A 399 -10.84 11.47 -20.20
C LYS A 399 -10.33 10.54 -21.31
N PHE A 400 -10.34 9.23 -21.07
CA PHE A 400 -9.97 8.25 -22.10
C PHE A 400 -10.89 8.34 -23.33
N MET A 401 -12.20 8.49 -23.15
CA MET A 401 -13.13 8.65 -24.27
C MET A 401 -12.88 9.94 -25.05
N GLN A 402 -12.57 11.04 -24.36
CA GLN A 402 -12.17 12.30 -24.99
C GLN A 402 -10.87 12.15 -25.80
N PHE A 403 -9.84 11.51 -25.22
CA PHE A 403 -8.60 11.21 -25.94
C PHE A 403 -8.86 10.35 -27.16
N LYS A 404 -9.63 9.27 -27.02
CA LYS A 404 -9.94 8.37 -28.13
C LYS A 404 -10.65 9.11 -29.27
N GLN A 405 -11.64 9.93 -28.95
CA GLN A 405 -12.39 10.70 -29.95
C GLN A 405 -11.48 11.72 -30.65
N TYR A 406 -10.72 12.51 -29.91
CA TYR A 406 -9.82 13.52 -30.47
C TYR A 406 -8.68 12.90 -31.29
N CYS A 407 -8.03 11.87 -30.73
CA CYS A 407 -6.94 11.18 -31.42
C CYS A 407 -7.42 10.43 -32.67
N SER A 408 -8.67 9.98 -32.74
CA SER A 408 -9.20 9.36 -33.96
C SER A 408 -9.30 10.34 -35.14
N ALA A 409 -9.53 11.63 -34.88
CA ALA A 409 -9.47 12.67 -35.90
C ALA A 409 -8.01 13.00 -36.26
N ILE A 410 -7.14 13.14 -35.24
CA ILE A 410 -5.72 13.43 -35.44
C ILE A 410 -5.00 12.34 -36.20
N THR A 411 -5.28 11.05 -35.99
CA THR A 411 -4.59 9.97 -36.71
C THR A 411 -4.88 9.99 -38.21
N VAL A 412 -6.07 10.42 -38.61
CA VAL A 412 -6.43 10.61 -40.03
C VAL A 412 -5.65 11.78 -40.64
N GLU A 413 -5.61 12.92 -39.94
CA GLU A 413 -4.83 14.09 -40.39
C GLU A 413 -3.33 13.82 -40.41
N TYR A 414 -2.83 13.11 -39.39
CA TYR A 414 -1.44 12.64 -39.31
C TYR A 414 -1.10 11.78 -40.52
N GLY A 415 -1.93 10.79 -40.86
CA GLY A 415 -1.71 9.91 -42.00
C GLY A 415 -1.64 10.68 -43.33
N LYS A 416 -2.49 11.71 -43.49
CA LYS A 416 -2.48 12.58 -44.67
C LYS A 416 -1.24 13.48 -44.72
N ASP A 417 -0.93 14.20 -43.65
CA ASP A 417 0.24 15.10 -43.56
C ASP A 417 1.55 14.32 -43.71
N PHE A 418 1.65 13.14 -43.09
CA PHE A 418 2.79 12.24 -43.28
C PHE A 418 2.90 11.74 -44.73
N GLY A 419 1.78 11.34 -45.34
CA GLY A 419 1.72 10.95 -46.75
C GLY A 419 2.13 12.07 -47.71
N ASP A 420 1.67 13.29 -47.46
CA ASP A 420 2.00 14.48 -48.26
C ASP A 420 3.50 14.82 -48.15
N ARG A 421 4.10 14.70 -46.96
CA ARG A 421 5.55 14.89 -46.74
C ARG A 421 6.38 13.80 -47.41
N MET A 422 5.87 12.58 -47.50
CA MET A 422 6.52 11.44 -48.16
C MET A 422 6.37 11.44 -49.68
N LYS A 423 5.45 12.23 -50.24
CA LYS A 423 5.18 12.32 -51.68
C LYS A 423 6.43 12.58 -52.55
N PRO A 424 7.30 13.57 -52.28
CA PRO A 424 8.50 13.80 -53.08
C PRO A 424 9.50 12.62 -53.04
N TYR A 425 9.61 11.94 -51.90
CA TYR A 425 10.46 10.76 -51.75
C TYR A 425 9.88 9.55 -52.51
N ASN A 426 8.57 9.32 -52.39
CA ASN A 426 7.85 8.25 -53.10
C ASN A 426 7.85 8.46 -54.62
N ASP A 427 7.72 9.71 -55.09
CA ASP A 427 7.79 10.05 -56.52
C ASP A 427 9.22 9.85 -57.06
N ALA A 428 10.25 10.14 -56.26
CA ALA A 428 11.64 9.87 -56.62
C ALA A 428 11.93 8.35 -56.69
N LEU A 429 11.39 7.56 -55.76
CA LEU A 429 11.46 6.09 -55.81
C LEU A 429 10.78 5.54 -57.06
N LYS A 430 9.55 5.98 -57.37
CA LYS A 430 8.84 5.57 -58.59
C LYS A 430 9.63 5.90 -59.86
N LYS A 431 10.21 7.11 -59.94
CA LYS A 431 11.03 7.51 -61.09
C LYS A 431 12.31 6.67 -61.20
N ARG A 432 12.96 6.33 -60.09
CA ARG A 432 14.11 5.41 -60.08
C ARG A 432 13.71 4.06 -60.66
N ASP A 433 12.59 3.50 -60.22
CA ASP A 433 12.12 2.19 -60.67
C ASP A 433 11.72 2.21 -62.15
N GLU A 434 11.11 3.30 -62.63
CA GLU A 434 10.78 3.50 -64.04
C GLU A 434 12.04 3.60 -64.92
N ILE A 435 13.05 4.37 -64.50
CA ILE A 435 14.32 4.49 -65.24
C ILE A 435 15.03 3.14 -65.27
N ASN A 436 15.11 2.42 -64.15
CA ASN A 436 15.70 1.09 -64.09
C ASN A 436 15.00 0.11 -65.03
N SER A 437 13.66 0.10 -65.06
CA SER A 437 12.90 -0.74 -65.99
C SER A 437 13.21 -0.43 -67.47
N ARG A 438 13.32 0.85 -67.83
CA ARG A 438 13.71 1.27 -69.20
C ARG A 438 15.15 0.87 -69.54
N LEU A 439 16.05 0.98 -68.58
CA LEU A 439 17.47 0.64 -68.72
C LEU A 439 17.63 -0.87 -68.93
N ASP A 440 16.93 -1.68 -68.15
CA ASP A 440 16.90 -3.14 -68.27
C ASP A 440 16.29 -3.59 -69.61
N ALA A 441 15.24 -2.92 -70.08
CA ALA A 441 14.62 -3.20 -71.38
C ALA A 441 15.55 -2.89 -72.56
N LEU A 442 16.26 -1.75 -72.53
CA LEU A 442 17.20 -1.35 -73.58
C LEU A 442 18.45 -2.23 -73.60
N ILE A 443 19.01 -2.52 -72.42
CA ILE A 443 20.15 -3.42 -72.29
C ILE A 443 19.72 -4.82 -72.74
N GLY A 444 18.72 -5.43 -72.09
CA GLY A 444 18.31 -6.81 -72.37
C GLY A 444 17.91 -7.09 -73.83
N LYS A 445 17.49 -6.05 -74.58
CA LYS A 445 17.10 -6.19 -75.99
C LYS A 445 18.26 -6.04 -76.98
N TYR A 446 19.31 -5.30 -76.67
CA TYR A 446 20.36 -4.95 -77.64
C TYR A 446 21.79 -5.28 -77.17
N PHE A 447 21.99 -5.50 -75.88
CA PHE A 447 23.28 -5.66 -75.23
C PHE A 447 23.24 -6.73 -74.13
N PHE A 448 24.39 -7.32 -73.79
CA PHE A 448 24.54 -8.09 -72.56
C PHE A 448 25.77 -7.61 -71.79
N ARG A 449 25.71 -7.71 -70.46
CA ARG A 449 26.86 -7.40 -69.58
C ARG A 449 27.83 -8.57 -69.57
N LEU A 450 29.12 -8.27 -69.66
CA LEU A 450 30.15 -9.17 -69.15
C LEU A 450 30.22 -8.98 -67.63
N GLN A 451 30.12 -10.06 -66.85
CA GLN A 451 30.51 -10.01 -65.45
C GLN A 451 32.01 -9.73 -65.41
N ALA A 452 32.41 -8.70 -64.67
CA ALA A 452 33.81 -8.44 -64.40
C ALA A 452 34.30 -9.49 -63.41
N GLU A 453 35.21 -10.36 -63.83
CA GLU A 453 36.07 -11.09 -62.90
C GLU A 453 36.98 -10.06 -62.19
N GLU A 454 36.92 -10.03 -60.86
CA GLU A 454 37.81 -9.24 -60.03
C GLU A 454 39.24 -9.73 -60.20
N ASN A 455 40.15 -8.85 -60.64
CA ASN A 455 41.58 -9.08 -60.49
C ASN A 455 42.24 -7.81 -59.90
N PRO A 456 42.84 -7.84 -58.68
CA PRO A 456 43.11 -6.63 -57.89
C PRO A 456 44.40 -5.87 -58.20
N HIS A 457 45.11 -6.14 -59.30
CA HIS A 457 46.38 -5.47 -59.58
C HIS A 457 46.60 -5.14 -61.06
N ALA A 458 46.18 -3.95 -61.47
CA ALA A 458 46.81 -3.23 -62.59
C ALA A 458 46.47 -1.74 -62.51
N SER A 459 47.49 -0.91 -62.31
CA SER A 459 47.42 0.54 -62.32
C SER A 459 47.52 1.11 -63.73
N ALA A 460 46.65 2.09 -63.98
CA ALA A 460 46.76 3.21 -64.91
C ALA A 460 46.87 2.94 -66.44
N ALA A 461 45.96 3.63 -67.13
CA ALA A 461 45.93 3.92 -68.57
C ALA A 461 45.60 2.73 -69.49
N GLU A 462 44.30 2.48 -69.66
CA GLU A 462 43.75 2.20 -70.98
C GLU A 462 42.25 2.52 -71.02
N ASP A 463 41.85 3.07 -72.16
CA ASP A 463 40.58 3.68 -72.49
C ASP A 463 39.41 2.70 -72.24
N LYS A 464 38.47 3.07 -71.37
CA LYS A 464 37.28 2.25 -71.05
C LYS A 464 36.33 2.24 -72.25
N SER A 465 36.60 1.35 -73.21
CA SER A 465 35.57 0.87 -74.11
C SER A 465 34.44 0.27 -73.26
N SER A 466 33.22 0.74 -73.54
CA SER A 466 32.01 0.41 -72.80
C SER A 466 31.81 -1.10 -72.62
N GLY A 467 31.62 -1.55 -71.38
CA GLY A 467 31.46 -2.97 -71.00
C GLY A 467 30.16 -3.68 -71.44
N TYR A 468 29.63 -3.34 -72.61
CA TYR A 468 28.46 -3.98 -73.21
C TYR A 468 28.85 -4.66 -74.52
N LYS A 469 28.62 -5.97 -74.62
CA LYS A 469 28.71 -6.68 -75.91
C LYS A 469 27.34 -6.73 -76.56
N ARG A 470 27.30 -6.56 -77.88
CA ARG A 470 26.07 -6.59 -78.69
C ARG A 470 25.53 -8.01 -78.72
N ILE A 471 24.20 -8.16 -78.68
CA ILE A 471 23.56 -9.47 -78.81
C ILE A 471 23.63 -9.89 -80.29
N PRO A 472 24.33 -10.99 -80.65
CA PRO A 472 24.65 -11.33 -82.04
C PRO A 472 23.42 -11.51 -82.95
N GLU A 473 22.37 -12.12 -82.42
CA GLU A 473 21.11 -12.36 -83.15
C GLU A 473 20.41 -11.04 -83.53
N THR A 474 20.37 -10.10 -82.58
CA THR A 474 19.76 -8.79 -82.79
C THR A 474 20.63 -7.88 -83.65
N GLU A 475 21.95 -8.02 -83.58
CA GLU A 475 22.89 -7.22 -84.34
C GLU A 475 22.73 -7.43 -85.86
N ASN A 476 22.50 -8.67 -86.29
CA ASN A 476 22.24 -8.96 -87.70
C ASN A 476 20.90 -8.37 -88.17
N ALA A 477 19.87 -8.41 -87.32
CA ALA A 477 18.56 -7.84 -87.61
C ALA A 477 18.61 -6.29 -87.68
N VAL A 478 19.34 -5.66 -86.76
CA VAL A 478 19.59 -4.21 -86.76
C VAL A 478 20.35 -3.82 -88.02
N LYS A 479 21.49 -4.47 -88.30
CA LYS A 479 22.29 -4.27 -89.52
C LYS A 479 21.44 -4.34 -90.79
N SER A 480 20.56 -5.34 -90.90
CA SER A 480 19.71 -5.49 -92.07
C SER A 480 18.64 -4.40 -92.19
N ARG A 481 17.97 -4.05 -91.08
CA ARG A 481 16.88 -3.06 -91.10
C ARG A 481 17.40 -1.64 -91.29
N SER A 482 18.45 -1.25 -90.59
CA SER A 482 19.04 0.09 -90.72
C SER A 482 19.65 0.30 -92.11
N ALA A 483 20.30 -0.72 -92.68
CA ALA A 483 20.81 -0.67 -94.05
C ALA A 483 19.68 -0.54 -95.08
N MET A 484 18.58 -1.28 -94.91
CA MET A 484 17.44 -1.22 -95.81
C MET A 484 16.77 0.16 -95.79
N ILE A 485 16.75 0.84 -94.65
CA ILE A 485 16.22 2.21 -94.54
C ILE A 485 17.11 3.20 -95.29
N ILE A 486 18.44 3.12 -95.13
CA ILE A 486 19.38 4.00 -95.84
C ILE A 486 19.40 3.71 -97.33
N PHE A 487 19.41 2.43 -97.70
CA PHE A 487 19.34 2.00 -99.10
C PHE A 487 18.06 2.48 -99.77
N SER A 488 16.89 2.24 -99.16
CA SER A 488 15.61 2.65 -99.74
C SER A 488 15.44 4.16 -99.85
N SER A 489 15.98 4.94 -98.89
CA SER A 489 15.98 6.41 -98.98
C SER A 489 16.90 6.95 -100.06
N LEU A 490 18.12 6.41 -100.22
CA LEU A 490 19.02 6.80 -101.29
C LEU A 490 18.51 6.37 -102.67
N GLU A 491 17.95 5.17 -102.77
CA GLU A 491 17.36 4.67 -104.01
C GLU A 491 16.15 5.50 -104.44
N ALA A 492 15.31 5.89 -103.48
CA ALA A 492 14.21 6.82 -103.73
C ALA A 492 14.73 8.15 -104.27
N VAL A 493 15.82 8.70 -103.72
CA VAL A 493 16.44 9.95 -104.20
C VAL A 493 17.02 9.80 -105.62
N ILE A 494 17.69 8.69 -105.91
CA ILE A 494 18.26 8.40 -107.24
C ILE A 494 17.14 8.25 -108.27
N ALA A 495 16.10 7.48 -107.96
CA ALA A 495 14.93 7.31 -108.83
C ALA A 495 14.19 8.63 -109.08
N LEU A 496 14.02 9.46 -108.05
CA LEU A 496 13.38 10.78 -108.18
C LEU A 496 14.18 11.72 -109.10
N SER A 497 15.51 11.71 -108.95
CA SER A 497 16.41 12.56 -109.74
C SER A 497 16.41 12.19 -111.22
N TRP A 498 16.22 10.91 -111.55
CA TRP A 498 16.08 10.44 -112.92
C TRP A 498 14.70 10.77 -113.53
N LEU A 499 13.62 10.42 -112.84
CA LEU A 499 12.24 10.55 -113.34
C LEU A 499 11.82 12.00 -113.56
N ILE A 500 12.25 12.92 -112.70
CA ILE A 500 11.72 14.30 -112.68
C ILE A 500 12.63 15.28 -113.42
N PHE A 501 13.95 15.18 -113.21
CA PHE A 501 14.86 16.24 -113.64
C PHE A 501 15.61 15.92 -114.95
N GLY A 502 15.58 14.67 -115.43
CA GLY A 502 16.30 14.27 -116.66
C GLY A 502 17.82 14.49 -116.61
N LEU A 503 18.37 14.78 -115.42
CA LEU A 503 19.76 15.18 -115.18
C LEU A 503 20.78 14.07 -115.50
N ILE A 504 20.32 12.83 -115.54
CA ILE A 504 21.16 11.65 -115.65
C ILE A 504 20.60 10.81 -116.80
N GLY A 505 21.39 10.62 -117.86
CA GLY A 505 21.00 9.73 -118.97
C GLY A 505 20.75 8.30 -118.47
N PHE A 506 19.90 7.53 -119.16
CA PHE A 506 19.47 6.19 -118.72
C PHE A 506 20.65 5.28 -118.31
N VAL A 507 21.75 5.32 -119.05
CA VAL A 507 22.97 4.57 -118.73
C VAL A 507 23.55 4.97 -117.37
N ASN A 508 23.64 6.28 -117.09
CA ASN A 508 24.15 6.77 -115.82
C ASN A 508 23.19 6.49 -114.64
N PHE A 509 21.87 6.46 -114.85
CA PHE A 509 20.90 6.05 -113.82
C PHE A 509 21.11 4.58 -113.42
N VAL A 510 21.22 3.70 -114.42
CA VAL A 510 21.51 2.27 -114.20
C VAL A 510 22.85 2.13 -113.47
N MET A 511 23.89 2.85 -113.90
CA MET A 511 25.19 2.82 -113.25
C MET A 511 25.15 3.32 -111.79
N THR A 512 24.41 4.38 -111.48
CA THR A 512 24.30 4.93 -110.12
C THR A 512 23.51 4.01 -109.20
N THR A 513 22.45 3.37 -109.72
CA THR A 513 21.68 2.34 -109.02
C THR A 513 22.54 1.12 -108.71
N VAL A 514 23.34 0.66 -109.68
CA VAL A 514 24.31 -0.42 -109.49
C VAL A 514 25.35 -0.04 -108.43
N ILE A 515 25.87 1.19 -108.44
CA ILE A 515 26.77 1.70 -107.40
C ILE A 515 26.09 1.67 -106.03
N ASN A 516 24.82 2.11 -105.92
CA ASN A 516 24.08 2.10 -104.66
C ASN A 516 23.86 0.68 -104.12
N ILE A 517 23.59 -0.29 -105.01
CA ILE A 517 23.52 -1.72 -104.68
C ILE A 517 24.90 -2.24 -104.21
N CYS A 518 25.98 -1.87 -104.89
CA CYS A 518 27.34 -2.22 -104.49
C CYS A 518 27.74 -1.63 -103.14
N LEU A 519 27.18 -0.48 -102.76
CA LEU A 519 27.40 0.18 -101.47
C LEU A 519 26.51 -0.35 -100.34
N ALA A 520 25.53 -1.22 -100.63
CA ALA A 520 24.66 -1.82 -99.61
C ALA A 520 25.40 -2.51 -98.44
N PRO A 521 26.53 -3.23 -98.65
CA PRO A 521 27.34 -3.76 -97.56
C PRO A 521 27.97 -2.67 -96.68
N ALA A 522 28.32 -1.51 -97.25
CA ALA A 522 28.87 -0.38 -96.52
C ALA A 522 27.81 0.30 -95.64
N TYR A 523 26.58 0.48 -96.17
CA TYR A 523 25.45 0.97 -95.37
C TYR A 523 25.14 0.05 -94.19
N ARG A 524 25.30 -1.27 -94.38
CA ARG A 524 25.10 -2.28 -93.33
C ARG A 524 26.07 -2.15 -92.16
N ALA A 525 27.34 -1.82 -92.41
CA ALA A 525 28.31 -1.60 -91.35
C ALA A 525 28.08 -0.24 -90.65
N LEU A 526 27.99 0.85 -91.42
CA LEU A 526 27.91 2.22 -90.89
C LEU A 526 26.61 2.50 -90.13
N SER A 527 25.46 2.07 -90.65
CA SER A 527 24.16 2.37 -90.03
C SER A 527 23.95 1.62 -88.72
N ALA A 528 24.51 0.42 -88.60
CA ALA A 528 24.47 -0.34 -87.35
C ALA A 528 25.35 0.30 -86.28
N GLU A 529 26.58 0.71 -86.64
CA GLU A 529 27.45 1.46 -85.72
C GLU A 529 26.77 2.75 -85.23
N PHE A 530 26.12 3.49 -86.13
CA PHE A 530 25.39 4.70 -85.76
C PHE A 530 24.18 4.41 -84.85
N PHE A 531 23.41 3.36 -85.12
CA PHE A 531 22.29 2.94 -84.27
C PHE A 531 22.77 2.55 -82.87
N TYR A 532 23.82 1.73 -82.78
CA TYR A 532 24.39 1.31 -81.50
C TYR A 532 24.99 2.49 -80.75
N PHE A 533 25.63 3.45 -81.44
CA PHE A 533 26.13 4.68 -80.84
C PHE A 533 25.00 5.55 -80.26
N LEU A 534 23.89 5.73 -80.98
CA LEU A 534 22.71 6.45 -80.47
C LEU A 534 22.06 5.74 -79.28
N THR A 535 21.97 4.41 -79.33
CA THR A 535 21.41 3.61 -78.23
C THR A 535 22.34 3.67 -77.00
N GLN A 536 23.65 3.71 -77.21
CA GLN A 536 24.66 3.89 -76.17
C GLN A 536 24.51 5.25 -75.49
N LEU A 537 24.34 6.32 -76.27
CA LEU A 537 24.08 7.66 -75.78
C LEU A 537 22.81 7.72 -74.92
N GLN A 538 21.73 7.06 -75.35
CA GLN A 538 20.50 6.96 -74.56
C GLN A 538 20.70 6.19 -73.25
N ILE A 539 21.46 5.09 -73.26
CA ILE A 539 21.79 4.34 -72.05
C ILE A 539 22.63 5.21 -71.08
N ASP A 540 23.62 5.94 -71.60
CA ASP A 540 24.46 6.82 -70.78
C ASP A 540 23.69 8.02 -70.24
N GLU A 541 22.74 8.55 -71.00
CA GLU A 541 21.82 9.60 -70.54
C GLU A 541 20.91 9.09 -69.41
N LEU A 542 20.27 7.93 -69.59
CA LEU A 542 19.45 7.31 -68.55
C LEU A 542 20.26 6.97 -67.28
N LYS A 543 21.52 6.54 -67.42
CA LYS A 543 22.41 6.33 -66.26
C LYS A 543 22.75 7.62 -65.54
N ARG A 544 22.96 8.73 -66.27
CA ARG A 544 23.18 10.05 -65.67
C ARG A 544 21.92 10.56 -64.96
N GLU A 545 20.74 10.27 -65.49
CA GLU A 545 19.48 10.58 -64.80
C GLU A 545 19.30 9.72 -63.55
N LEU A 546 19.57 8.41 -63.64
CA LEU A 546 19.53 7.49 -62.52
C LEU A 546 20.46 7.95 -61.39
N SER A 547 21.71 8.29 -61.70
CA SER A 547 22.69 8.73 -60.69
C SER A 547 22.29 10.04 -60.01
N LYS A 548 21.65 10.97 -60.74
CA LYS A 548 21.07 12.19 -60.16
C LYS A 548 19.91 11.87 -59.20
N ILE A 549 19.08 10.88 -59.51
CA ILE A 549 17.97 10.46 -58.65
C ILE A 549 18.49 9.70 -57.43
N GLU A 550 19.46 8.81 -57.59
CA GLU A 550 20.11 8.08 -56.49
C GLU A 550 20.85 9.03 -55.55
N LEU A 551 21.53 10.04 -56.06
CA LEU A 551 22.15 11.09 -55.25
C LEU A 551 21.09 11.85 -54.45
N LYS A 552 19.97 12.22 -55.07
CA LYS A 552 18.85 12.88 -54.38
C LYS A 552 18.25 11.98 -53.29
N LEU A 553 18.06 10.68 -53.58
CA LEU A 553 17.54 9.71 -52.61
C LEU A 553 18.51 9.54 -51.43
N ASN A 554 19.82 9.40 -51.70
CA ASN A 554 20.85 9.26 -50.66
C ASN A 554 20.98 10.50 -49.77
N LEU A 555 20.94 11.69 -50.35
CA LEU A 555 20.89 12.95 -49.59
C LEU A 555 19.60 13.07 -48.77
N SER A 556 18.53 12.41 -49.21
CA SER A 556 17.24 12.35 -48.52
C SER A 556 17.03 11.09 -47.67
N ASN A 557 18.05 10.26 -47.41
CA ASN A 557 17.89 9.00 -46.66
C ASN A 557 17.35 9.23 -45.24
N ASN A 558 17.55 10.42 -44.67
CA ASN A 558 17.00 10.81 -43.38
C ASN A 558 15.58 11.40 -43.47
N MET A 559 15.07 11.76 -44.66
CA MET A 559 13.74 12.37 -44.82
C MET A 559 12.60 11.52 -44.25
N PRO A 560 12.56 10.18 -44.39
CA PRO A 560 11.51 9.38 -43.77
C PRO A 560 11.47 9.53 -42.25
N GLY A 561 12.64 9.52 -41.60
CA GLY A 561 12.77 9.70 -40.16
C GLY A 561 12.50 11.14 -39.70
N GLU A 562 12.98 12.14 -40.43
CA GLU A 562 12.74 13.56 -40.15
C GLU A 562 11.28 13.96 -40.37
N ALA A 563 10.64 13.44 -41.42
CA ALA A 563 9.21 13.65 -41.70
C ALA A 563 8.35 13.02 -40.60
N GLU A 564 8.70 11.82 -40.13
CA GLU A 564 8.03 11.14 -39.02
C GLU A 564 8.19 11.90 -37.70
N LEU A 565 9.42 12.31 -37.35
CA LEU A 565 9.71 13.11 -36.15
C LEU A 565 8.96 14.44 -36.17
N SER A 566 9.03 15.18 -37.28
CA SER A 566 8.38 16.48 -37.44
C SER A 566 6.85 16.37 -37.40
N ALA A 567 6.27 15.33 -38.02
CA ALA A 567 4.83 15.08 -37.96
C ALA A 567 4.42 14.74 -36.52
N ARG A 568 5.09 13.78 -35.87
CA ARG A 568 4.80 13.40 -34.48
C ARG A 568 4.90 14.58 -33.52
N GLU A 569 5.91 15.42 -33.68
CA GLU A 569 6.11 16.58 -32.80
C GLU A 569 5.02 17.65 -32.98
N LYS A 570 4.56 17.90 -34.22
CA LYS A 570 3.44 18.80 -34.49
C LYS A 570 2.16 18.34 -33.80
N TYR A 571 1.76 17.07 -34.00
CA TYR A 571 0.51 16.55 -33.45
C TYR A 571 0.60 16.30 -31.93
N ALA A 572 1.78 15.97 -31.38
CA ALA A 572 1.98 15.91 -29.94
C ALA A 572 1.80 17.29 -29.28
N LYS A 573 2.29 18.38 -29.90
CA LYS A 573 2.06 19.75 -29.42
C LYS A 573 0.58 20.15 -29.44
N GLN A 574 -0.16 19.74 -30.47
CA GLN A 574 -1.61 19.98 -30.54
C GLN A 574 -2.37 19.26 -29.41
N ILE A 575 -2.07 17.98 -29.18
CA ILE A 575 -2.68 17.21 -28.07
C ILE A 575 -2.31 17.84 -26.71
N ALA A 576 -1.05 18.26 -26.54
CA ALA A 576 -0.61 18.91 -25.30
C ALA A 576 -1.37 20.22 -25.03
N ALA A 577 -1.61 21.02 -26.07
CA ALA A 577 -2.35 22.27 -25.98
C ALA A 577 -3.85 22.03 -25.68
N GLU A 578 -4.51 21.13 -26.40
CA GLU A 578 -5.94 20.84 -26.24
C GLU A 578 -6.27 20.36 -24.82
N PHE A 579 -5.47 19.45 -24.28
CA PHE A 579 -5.74 18.84 -22.97
C PHE A 579 -4.96 19.48 -21.82
N SER A 580 -4.14 20.50 -22.09
CA SER A 580 -3.27 21.15 -21.10
C SER A 580 -2.41 20.15 -20.31
N ILE A 581 -1.81 19.19 -21.02
CA ILE A 581 -0.97 18.13 -20.44
C ILE A 581 0.50 18.27 -20.83
N SER A 582 1.38 17.56 -20.14
CA SER A 582 2.81 17.57 -20.47
C SER A 582 3.05 17.06 -21.88
N HIS A 583 4.09 17.59 -22.54
CA HIS A 583 4.48 17.17 -23.89
C HIS A 583 4.83 15.68 -23.95
N ILE A 584 5.36 15.11 -22.85
CA ILE A 584 5.69 13.69 -22.73
C ILE A 584 4.41 12.84 -22.72
N ASP A 585 3.42 13.23 -21.91
CA ASP A 585 2.14 12.52 -21.84
C ASP A 585 1.38 12.61 -23.17
N ALA A 586 1.38 13.78 -23.81
CA ALA A 586 0.78 13.98 -25.13
C ALA A 586 1.41 13.11 -26.22
N ARG A 587 2.74 12.97 -26.22
CA ARG A 587 3.46 12.08 -27.14
C ARG A 587 3.10 10.61 -26.89
N ASN A 588 3.05 10.18 -25.63
CA ASN A 588 2.66 8.81 -25.29
C ASN A 588 1.20 8.50 -25.69
N ILE A 589 0.30 9.48 -25.58
CA ILE A 589 -1.09 9.35 -26.05
C ILE A 589 -1.14 9.21 -27.57
N LEU A 590 -0.40 10.05 -28.31
CA LEU A 590 -0.31 9.97 -29.77
C LEU A 590 0.26 8.62 -30.23
N GLU A 591 1.34 8.16 -29.60
CA GLU A 591 1.96 6.85 -29.92
C GLU A 591 0.98 5.70 -29.65
N SER A 592 0.25 5.75 -28.53
CA SER A 592 -0.77 4.75 -28.20
C SER A 592 -1.92 4.77 -29.21
N ALA A 593 -2.33 5.95 -29.68
CA ALA A 593 -3.35 6.10 -30.72
C ALA A 593 -2.92 5.54 -32.08
N LEU A 594 -1.69 5.82 -32.49
CA LEU A 594 -1.10 5.32 -33.75
C LEU A 594 -0.90 3.80 -33.72
N ALA A 595 -0.56 3.24 -32.56
CA ALA A 595 -0.39 1.79 -32.37
C ALA A 595 -1.73 1.04 -32.13
N GLY A 596 -2.84 1.74 -31.90
CA GLY A 596 -4.11 1.14 -31.52
C GLY A 596 -4.13 0.55 -30.10
N ASP A 597 -3.18 0.92 -29.24
CA ASP A 597 -3.06 0.44 -27.86
C ASP A 597 -3.93 1.29 -26.90
N PHE A 598 -5.21 0.95 -26.85
CA PHE A 598 -6.19 1.66 -26.02
C PHE A 598 -6.01 1.41 -24.51
N GLU A 599 -5.38 0.30 -24.11
CA GLU A 599 -5.11 0.02 -22.70
C GLU A 599 -4.00 0.92 -22.16
N LYS A 600 -2.94 1.13 -22.94
CA LYS A 600 -1.90 2.10 -22.60
C LYS A 600 -2.46 3.51 -22.51
N MET A 601 -3.33 3.92 -23.45
CA MET A 601 -4.00 5.22 -23.40
C MET A 601 -4.89 5.39 -22.16
N LYS A 602 -5.64 4.35 -21.77
CA LYS A 602 -6.44 4.33 -20.54
C LYS A 602 -5.59 4.43 -19.28
N SER A 603 -4.41 3.79 -19.26
CA SER A 603 -3.45 3.89 -18.15
C SER A 603 -2.90 5.31 -17.96
N ILE A 604 -2.65 6.02 -19.07
CA ILE A 604 -2.19 7.42 -19.05
C ILE A 604 -3.32 8.31 -18.52
N ALA A 605 -4.56 8.12 -18.97
CA ALA A 605 -5.72 8.85 -18.48
C ALA A 605 -5.91 8.71 -16.95
N ARG A 606 -5.76 7.49 -16.42
CA ARG A 606 -5.77 7.24 -14.96
C ARG A 606 -4.66 7.99 -14.23
N THR A 607 -3.46 8.00 -14.79
CA THR A 607 -2.30 8.67 -14.18
C THR A 607 -2.51 10.19 -14.13
N LEU A 608 -3.07 10.77 -15.20
CA LEU A 608 -3.39 12.19 -15.27
C LEU A 608 -4.49 12.59 -14.27
N CYS A 609 -5.52 11.76 -14.07
CA CYS A 609 -6.56 12.01 -13.06
C CYS A 609 -6.07 11.88 -11.62
N ARG A 610 -4.96 11.16 -11.36
CA ARG A 610 -4.36 11.09 -10.02
C ARG A 610 -3.45 12.29 -9.69
N ARG A 611 -2.94 12.96 -10.73
CA ARG A 611 -2.02 14.11 -10.60
C ARG A 611 -2.76 15.46 -10.52
N ALA A 612 -4.00 15.50 -11.02
CA ALA A 612 -4.91 16.64 -10.92
C ALA A 612 -5.68 16.57 -9.60
#